data_AF-A0A954FXJ2-F1
#
_entry.id   AF-A0A954FXJ2-F1
#
_cell.length_a   1.000
_cell.length_b   1.000
_cell.length_c   1.000
_cell.angle_alpha   90.00
_cell.angle_beta   90.00
_cell.angle_gamma   90.00
#
_symmetry.space_group_name_H-M   'P 1'
#
loop_
_entity.id
_entity.type
_entity.pdbx_description
1 polymer ?
#
loop_
_entity_poly.entity_id
_entity_poly.type
_entity_poly.pdbx_seq_one_letter_code
_entity_poly.pdbx_strand_id
1 'polypeptide(L)' 'MILSKANINPQSLSSSPFRLDSAALPASAHLVGICGSGMKALAEYLASAGCRVTGSDMSPPL' A
#
# COMPACT_ATOMS: atom_id res chain seq x y z
N MET A 1 28.90 19.28 28.54
CA MET A 1 28.46 19.25 27.14
C MET A 1 27.90 17.87 26.88
N ILE A 2 26.58 17.70 26.95
CA ILE A 2 25.88 16.42 26.77
C ILE A 2 24.99 16.56 25.53
N LEU A 3 24.84 15.44 24.80
CA LEU A 3 23.92 15.14 23.69
C LEU A 3 24.40 15.60 22.30
N SER A 4 24.33 14.78 21.23
CA SER A 4 23.20 13.90 20.91
C SER A 4 23.55 12.62 20.14
N LYS A 5 22.75 11.60 20.46
CA LYS A 5 22.61 10.25 19.89
C LYS A 5 22.61 10.21 18.36
N ALA A 6 23.27 9.18 17.83
CA ALA A 6 23.15 8.70 16.47
C ALA A 6 21.71 8.32 16.10
N ASN A 7 21.24 8.78 14.95
CA ASN A 7 20.01 8.30 14.31
C ASN A 7 20.41 7.36 13.17
N ILE A 8 20.59 6.09 13.50
CA ILE A 8 20.82 5.01 12.54
C ILE A 8 19.44 4.41 12.28
N ASN A 9 18.85 4.69 11.12
CA ASN A 9 17.65 3.99 10.67
C ASN A 9 18.10 2.91 9.66
N PRO A 10 18.35 1.67 10.09
CA PRO A 10 18.35 0.55 9.16
C PRO A 10 16.87 0.31 8.81
N GLN A 11 16.42 0.88 7.70
CA GLN A 11 15.19 0.44 7.02
C GLN A 11 15.43 -1.02 6.62
N SER A 12 15.02 -1.90 7.53
CA SER A 12 14.99 -3.33 7.35
C SER A 12 14.17 -3.63 6.10
N LEU A 13 14.86 -4.04 5.02
CA LEU A 13 14.26 -4.83 3.96
C LEU A 13 13.76 -6.13 4.61
N SER A 14 12.55 -6.08 5.17
CA SER A 14 11.83 -7.27 5.58
C SER A 14 11.34 -7.94 4.30
N SER A 15 12.17 -8.86 3.79
CA SER A 15 11.77 -9.89 2.85
C SER A 15 10.82 -10.87 3.56
N SER A 16 9.61 -10.41 3.88
CA SER A 16 8.56 -11.35 4.26
C SER A 16 8.08 -12.06 2.98
N PRO A 17 8.25 -13.39 2.88
CA PRO A 17 7.60 -14.12 1.81
C PRO A 17 6.10 -13.94 2.02
N PHE A 18 5.38 -13.48 0.99
CA PHE A 18 3.92 -13.40 0.98
C PHE A 18 3.33 -14.78 1.26
N ARG A 19 3.19 -15.13 2.54
CA ARG A 19 2.47 -16.31 3.01
C ARG A 19 1.01 -16.00 2.79
N LEU A 20 0.49 -16.46 1.66
CA LEU A 20 -0.91 -16.37 1.30
C LEU A 20 -1.70 -17.43 2.09
N ASP A 21 -1.63 -17.37 3.42
CA ASP A 21 -2.40 -18.24 4.32
C ASP A 21 -3.86 -17.76 4.31
N SER A 22 -4.62 -17.98 3.23
CA SER A 22 -5.96 -17.39 3.04
C SER A 22 -6.01 -15.96 3.60
N ALA A 23 -5.00 -15.18 3.22
CA ALA A 23 -4.56 -14.02 3.98
C ALA A 23 -5.72 -13.03 4.08
N ALA A 24 -6.14 -12.73 5.31
CA ALA A 24 -7.14 -11.71 5.57
C ALA A 24 -6.69 -10.44 4.85
N LEU A 25 -7.36 -10.12 3.74
CA LEU A 25 -7.06 -8.93 2.98
C LEU A 25 -7.22 -7.73 3.92
N PRO A 26 -6.44 -6.65 3.69
CA PRO A 26 -6.58 -5.47 4.53
C PRO A 26 -8.02 -4.97 4.48
N ALA A 27 -8.53 -4.47 5.60
CA ALA A 27 -9.86 -3.88 5.65
C ALA A 27 -10.01 -2.69 4.67
N SER A 28 -8.89 -2.02 4.36
CA SER A 28 -8.86 -0.93 3.39
C SER A 28 -7.50 -0.76 2.72
N ALA A 29 -7.49 -0.23 1.49
CA ALA A 29 -6.30 0.15 0.75
C ALA A 29 -6.46 1.53 0.08
N HIS A 30 -5.38 2.30 0.01
CA HIS A 30 -5.31 3.53 -0.78
C HIS A 30 -4.30 3.36 -1.91
N LEU A 31 -4.76 3.49 -3.16
CA LEU A 31 -3.93 3.30 -4.35
C LEU A 31 -3.55 4.66 -4.95
N VAL A 32 -2.25 4.93 -5.08
CA VAL A 32 -1.72 6.11 -5.78
C VAL A 32 -1.51 5.73 -7.24
N GLY A 33 -2.02 6.54 -8.18
CA GLY A 33 -2.08 6.20 -9.60
C GLY A 33 -3.23 5.25 -9.94
N ILE A 34 -4.38 5.38 -9.24
CA ILE A 34 -5.50 4.42 -9.34
C ILE A 34 -6.11 4.34 -10.74
N CYS A 35 -5.98 5.39 -11.57
CA CYS A 35 -6.50 5.39 -12.93
C CYS A 35 -5.64 4.57 -13.90
N GLY A 36 -4.41 4.20 -13.51
CA GLY A 36 -3.58 3.28 -14.28
C GLY A 36 -4.22 1.90 -14.40
N SER A 37 -4.15 1.27 -15.58
CA SER A 37 -4.84 0.00 -15.86
C SER A 37 -4.51 -1.11 -14.85
N GLY A 38 -3.24 -1.21 -14.42
CA GLY A 38 -2.83 -2.17 -13.41
C GLY A 38 -3.40 -1.89 -12.01
N MET A 39 -3.41 -0.62 -11.59
CA MET A 39 -3.98 -0.24 -10.29
C MET A 39 -5.51 -0.36 -10.28
N LYS A 40 -6.17 -0.09 -11.41
CA LYS A 40 -7.60 -0.32 -11.57
C LYS A 40 -7.97 -1.80 -11.44
N ALA A 41 -7.24 -2.69 -12.11
CA ALA A 41 -7.46 -4.13 -11.97
C ALA A 41 -7.21 -4.61 -10.52
N LEU A 42 -6.18 -4.08 -9.86
CA LEU A 42 -5.91 -4.35 -8.46
C LEU A 42 -7.03 -3.83 -7.54
N ALA A 43 -7.55 -2.63 -7.80
CA ALA A 43 -8.67 -2.04 -7.06
C ALA A 43 -9.92 -2.92 -7.16
N GLU A 44 -10.22 -3.42 -8.36
CA GLU A 44 -11.35 -4.32 -8.61
C GLU A 44 -11.21 -5.64 -7.85
N TYR A 45 -10.02 -6.24 -7.87
CA TYR A 45 -9.73 -7.45 -7.10
C TYR A 45 -9.93 -7.23 -5.59
N LEU A 46 -9.31 -6.18 -5.04
CA LEU A 46 -9.40 -5.86 -3.61
C LEU A 46 -10.86 -5.58 -3.20
N ALA A 47 -11.60 -4.80 -3.99
CA ALA A 47 -13.00 -4.52 -3.75
C ALA A 47 -13.88 -5.77 -3.80
N SER A 48 -13.65 -6.66 -4.78
CA SER A 48 -14.38 -7.93 -4.91
C SER A 48 -14.19 -8.85 -3.71
N ALA A 49 -13.06 -8.70 -3.02
CA ALA A 49 -12.71 -9.48 -1.85
C ALA A 49 -13.02 -8.75 -0.52
N GLY A 50 -13.81 -7.68 -0.57
CA GLY A 50 -14.32 -6.98 0.62
C GLY A 50 -13.41 -5.90 1.20
N CYS A 51 -12.29 -5.58 0.56
CA CYS A 51 -11.42 -4.49 0.96
C CYS A 51 -12.04 -3.13 0.56
N ARG A 52 -12.07 -2.16 1.48
CA ARG A 52 -12.45 -0.79 1.16
C ARG A 52 -11.32 -0.09 0.40
N VAL A 53 -11.50 0.13 -0.90
CA VAL A 53 -10.49 0.78 -1.75
C VAL A 53 -10.79 2.26 -1.94
N THR A 54 -9.75 3.09 -1.83
CA THR A 54 -9.74 4.50 -2.24
C THR A 54 -8.52 4.72 -3.13
N GLY A 55 -8.46 5.85 -3.83
CA GLY A 55 -7.25 6.17 -4.58
C GLY A 55 -7.15 7.62 -4.99
N SER A 56 -5.97 7.96 -5.47
CA SER A 56 -5.61 9.27 -6.00
C SER A 56 -4.90 9.10 -7.34
N ASP A 57 -5.01 10.09 -8.21
CA ASP A 57 -4.33 10.14 -9.49
C ASP A 57 -4.00 11.60 -9.84
N MET A 58 -3.09 11.82 -10.78
CA MET A 58 -2.71 13.16 -11.24
C MET A 58 -3.59 13.66 -12.39
N SER A 59 -4.63 12.89 -12.79
CA SER A 59 -5.60 13.37 -13.77
C SER A 59 -6.29 14.66 -13.25
N PRO A 60 -6.28 15.76 -14.01
CA PRO A 60 -7.05 16.93 -13.64
C PRO A 60 -8.54 16.56 -13.53
N PRO A 61 -9.30 17.20 -12.61
CA PRO A 61 -10.75 17.02 -12.58
C PRO A 61 -11.32 17.44 -13.94
N LEU A 62 -12.07 16.54 -14.58
CA LEU A 62 -12.83 16.81 -15.80
C LEU A 62 -13.97 17.80 -15.52
#